data_AF-A0A3P7DU79-F1
#
_entry.id   AF-A0A3P7DU79-F1
#
_cell.length_a   1.000
_cell.length_b   1.000
_cell.length_c   1.000
_cell.angle_alpha   90.00
_cell.angle_beta   90.00
_cell.angle_gamma   90.00
#
_symmetry.space_group_name_H-M   'P 1'
#
loop_
_entity.id
_entity.type
_entity.pdbx_description
1 polymer ?
#
loop_
_entity_poly.entity_id
_entity_poly.type
_entity_poly.pdbx_seq_one_letter_code
_entity_poly.pdbx_strand_id
1 'polypeptide(L)'
;MGLAASSGHDNDDLIDKLIDANIVVTHRVEIALRLVDRRRFFPVEGRYIAYKDLAWKSDFGSPGRIHISAPCIYGNVLECLDLQEGNSFLN
;
A
#
# COMPACT_ATOMS: atom_id res chain seq x y z
N MET A 1 -4.63 1.97 16.40
CA MET A 1 -6.10 2.10 16.38
C MET A 1 -6.57 1.68 15.00
N GLY A 2 -7.35 0.62 14.89
CA GLY A 2 -7.86 0.13 13.60
C GLY A 2 -9.01 1.03 13.13
N LEU A 3 -8.68 2.13 12.45
CA LEU A 3 -9.64 2.82 11.60
C LEU A 3 -10.20 1.79 10.63
N ALA A 4 -11.53 1.72 10.57
CA ALA A 4 -12.29 0.72 9.82
C ALA A 4 -11.60 0.42 8.50
N ALA A 5 -11.16 -0.83 8.30
CA ALA A 5 -10.39 -1.26 7.15
C ALA A 5 -11.14 -0.84 5.88
N SER A 6 -10.70 0.27 5.30
CA SER A 6 -11.36 0.88 4.17
C SER A 6 -11.24 -0.09 3.00
N SER A 7 -12.36 -0.54 2.45
CA SER A 7 -12.38 -1.54 1.39
C SER A 7 -12.39 -0.82 0.04
N GLY A 8 -11.21 -0.53 -0.50
CA GLY A 8 -11.05 -0.08 -1.88
C GLY A 8 -11.62 -1.11 -2.86
N HIS A 9 -12.29 -0.65 -3.94
CA HIS A 9 -12.73 -1.50 -5.04
C HIS A 9 -11.59 -1.80 -6.02
N ASP A 10 -10.68 -0.84 -6.20
CA ASP A 10 -9.45 -0.95 -6.98
C ASP A 10 -8.30 -0.18 -6.29
N ASN A 11 -7.19 -0.02 -7.01
CA ASN A 11 -6.02 0.69 -6.47
C ASN A 11 -6.33 2.18 -6.27
N ASP A 12 -7.09 2.81 -7.17
CA ASP A 12 -7.34 4.24 -7.12
C ASP A 12 -8.23 4.63 -5.94
N ASP A 13 -9.29 3.86 -5.67
CA ASP A 13 -10.14 4.08 -4.50
C ASP A 13 -9.45 3.70 -3.19
N LEU A 14 -8.55 2.72 -3.20
CA LEU A 14 -7.67 2.52 -2.05
C LEU A 14 -6.86 3.80 -1.75
N ILE A 15 -6.30 4.45 -2.76
CA ILE A 15 -5.53 5.69 -2.56
C ILE A 15 -6.44 6.85 -2.14
N ASP A 16 -7.63 7.00 -2.74
CA ASP A 16 -8.62 8.00 -2.32
C ASP A 16 -8.92 7.89 -0.82
N LYS A 17 -9.13 6.66 -0.33
CA LYS A 17 -9.36 6.38 1.09
C LYS A 17 -8.18 6.73 1.99
N LEU A 18 -6.95 6.60 1.51
CA LEU A 18 -5.75 7.03 2.25
C LEU A 18 -5.61 8.55 2.27
N ILE A 19 -6.02 9.25 1.22
CA ILE A 19 -6.08 10.71 1.16
C ILE A 19 -7.15 11.22 2.12
N ASP A 20 -8.37 10.67 2.08
CA ASP A 20 -9.47 11.02 2.99
C ASP A 20 -9.09 10.83 4.46
N ALA A 21 -8.25 9.82 4.74
CA ALA A 21 -7.73 9.54 6.07
C ALA A 21 -6.51 10.40 6.48
N ASN A 22 -6.06 11.34 5.64
CA ASN A 22 -4.86 12.16 5.81
C ASN A 22 -3.57 11.35 6.00
N ILE A 23 -3.49 10.16 5.39
CA ILE A 23 -2.28 9.32 5.39
C ILE A 23 -1.40 9.65 4.18
N VAL A 24 -2.01 9.92 3.04
CA VAL A 24 -1.34 10.43 1.84
C VAL A 24 -1.76 11.88 1.66
N VAL A 25 -0.78 12.77 1.59
CA VAL A 25 -0.96 14.23 1.62
C VAL A 25 -0.29 14.86 0.41
N THR A 26 0.91 14.41 0.03
CA THR A 26 1.65 15.01 -1.06
C THR A 26 1.28 14.38 -2.40
N HIS A 27 1.07 15.23 -3.41
CA HIS A 27 0.68 14.80 -4.76
C HIS A 27 1.69 13.82 -5.40
N ARG A 28 2.98 13.94 -5.07
CA ARG A 28 4.02 13.02 -5.55
C ARG A 28 3.84 11.61 -4.98
N VAL A 29 3.50 11.50 -3.68
CA VAL A 29 3.23 10.21 -3.02
C VAL A 29 1.94 9.59 -3.56
N GLU A 30 0.90 10.39 -3.75
CA GLU A 30 -0.34 9.95 -4.40
C GLU A 30 -0.05 9.33 -5.78
N ILE A 31 0.61 10.07 -6.68
CA ILE A 31 0.93 9.56 -8.03
C ILE A 31 1.73 8.26 -7.94
N ALA A 32 2.75 8.21 -7.07
CA ALA A 32 3.58 7.02 -6.92
C ALA A 32 2.74 5.80 -6.52
N LEU A 33 1.82 5.96 -5.56
CA LEU A 33 0.96 4.88 -5.10
C LEU A 33 -0.10 4.47 -6.14
N ARG A 34 -0.64 5.43 -6.91
CA ARG A 34 -1.59 5.13 -8.01
C ARG A 34 -0.94 4.33 -9.15
N LEU A 35 0.31 4.66 -9.49
CA LEU A 35 1.06 3.99 -10.56
C LEU A 35 1.47 2.54 -10.21
N VAL A 36 1.55 2.21 -8.92
CA VAL A 36 2.00 0.91 -8.43
C VAL A 36 0.80 0.12 -7.89
N ASP A 37 0.11 -0.61 -8.78
CA ASP A 37 -1.04 -1.44 -8.39
C ASP A 37 -0.64 -2.51 -7.36
N ARG A 38 -1.12 -2.33 -6.12
CA ARG A 38 -0.82 -3.19 -4.98
C ARG A 38 -1.16 -4.66 -5.24
N ARG A 39 -2.18 -4.97 -6.04
CA ARG A 39 -2.61 -6.35 -6.32
C ARG A 39 -1.57 -7.17 -7.09
N ARG A 40 -0.63 -6.51 -7.78
CA ARG A 40 0.45 -7.18 -8.53
C ARG A 40 1.43 -7.92 -7.62
N PHE A 41 1.53 -7.52 -6.36
CA PHE A 41 2.42 -8.13 -5.37
C PHE A 41 1.77 -9.28 -4.60
N PHE A 42 0.47 -9.54 -4.83
CA PHE A 42 -0.26 -10.62 -4.17
C PHE A 42 -0.23 -11.91 -5.00
N PRO A 43 0.02 -13.08 -4.36
CA PRO A 43 -0.32 -14.36 -4.97
C PRO A 43 -1.84 -14.47 -5.11
N VAL A 44 -2.31 -15.36 -5.98
CA VAL A 44 -3.71 -15.42 -6.44
C VAL A 44 -4.68 -15.51 -5.25
N GLU A 45 -4.31 -16.27 -4.23
CA GLU A 45 -5.08 -16.55 -3.03
C GLU A 45 -5.29 -15.31 -2.15
N GLY A 46 -4.38 -14.34 -2.20
CA GLY A 46 -4.45 -13.11 -1.40
C GLY A 46 -5.09 -11.92 -2.12
N ARG A 47 -5.28 -12.01 -3.44
CA ARG A 47 -5.73 -10.86 -4.27
C ARG A 47 -7.07 -10.26 -3.85
N TYR A 48 -7.94 -11.02 -3.17
CA TYR A 48 -9.25 -10.56 -2.69
C TYR A 48 -9.17 -9.50 -1.58
N ILE A 49 -8.00 -9.32 -0.94
CA ILE A 49 -7.79 -8.26 0.05
C ILE A 49 -6.79 -7.19 -0.39
N ALA A 50 -6.33 -7.24 -1.65
CA ALA A 50 -5.27 -6.36 -2.13
C ALA A 50 -5.58 -4.86 -1.97
N TYR A 51 -6.85 -4.49 -2.06
CA TYR A 51 -7.31 -3.10 -1.97
C TYR A 51 -7.93 -2.73 -0.61
N LYS A 52 -7.72 -3.58 0.40
CA LYS A 52 -8.12 -3.27 1.78
C LYS A 52 -6.94 -2.68 2.54
N ASP A 53 -7.19 -1.73 3.43
CA ASP A 53 -6.16 -1.21 4.33
C ASP A 53 -5.80 -2.22 5.44
N LEU A 54 -5.26 -3.37 5.03
CA LEU A 54 -4.92 -4.51 5.88
C LEU A 54 -3.57 -5.08 5.46
N ALA A 55 -2.79 -5.51 6.44
CA ALA A 55 -1.63 -6.35 6.19
C ALA A 55 -2.08 -7.75 5.74
N TRP A 56 -1.29 -8.38 4.88
CA TRP A 56 -1.48 -9.75 4.44
C TRP A 56 -0.23 -10.57 4.68
N LYS A 57 -0.39 -11.83 5.07
CA LYS A 57 0.72 -12.77 5.17
C LYS A 57 0.32 -14.13 4.65
N SER A 58 1.27 -14.84 4.07
CA SER A 58 1.20 -16.28 3.86
C SER A 58 2.46 -16.92 4.40
N ASP A 59 2.30 -18.05 5.10
CA ASP A 59 3.40 -18.89 5.57
C ASP A 59 3.72 -20.04 4.59
N PHE A 60 2.82 -20.31 3.65
CA PHE A 60 2.89 -21.44 2.72
C PHE A 60 2.53 -21.01 1.28
N GLY A 61 2.71 -21.91 0.32
CA GLY A 61 2.44 -21.66 -1.10
C GLY A 61 3.66 -21.10 -1.85
N SER A 62 3.44 -20.62 -3.07
CA SER A 62 4.45 -19.90 -3.87
C SER A 62 4.17 -18.40 -3.77
N PRO A 63 5.13 -17.53 -3.41
CA PRO A 63 6.59 -17.76 -3.33
C PRO A 63 7.11 -18.26 -1.98
N GLY A 64 6.25 -18.64 -1.04
CA GLY A 64 6.61 -19.10 0.31
C GLY A 64 6.16 -18.10 1.38
N ARG A 65 6.97 -17.92 2.42
CA ARG A 65 6.68 -16.94 3.47
C ARG A 65 6.78 -15.52 2.91
N ILE A 66 5.67 -14.81 2.88
CA ILE A 66 5.59 -13.42 2.44
C ILE A 66 4.69 -12.63 3.38
N HIS A 67 5.07 -11.39 3.66
CA HIS A 67 4.27 -10.42 4.40
C HIS A 67 4.20 -9.13 3.59
N ILE A 68 2.99 -8.64 3.35
CA ILE A 68 2.72 -7.38 2.68
C ILE A 68 2.06 -6.47 3.71
N SER A 69 2.72 -5.36 4.07
CA SER A 69 2.21 -4.39 5.03
C SER A 69 0.89 -3.76 4.56
N ALA A 70 0.16 -3.18 5.51
CA ALA A 70 -1.03 -2.39 5.18
C ALA A 70 -0.64 -1.16 4.32
N PRO A 71 -1.48 -0.75 3.35
CA PRO A 71 -1.29 0.45 2.53
C PRO A 71 -0.94 1.70 3.33
N CYS A 72 -1.60 1.92 4.48
CA CYS A 72 -1.31 3.07 5.33
C CYS A 72 0.14 3.13 5.82
N ILE A 73 0.81 1.99 5.99
CA ILE A 73 2.23 1.94 6.37
C ILE A 73 3.10 2.45 5.23
N TYR A 74 2.81 2.06 3.98
CA TYR A 74 3.56 2.56 2.83
C TYR A 74 3.33 4.05 2.61
N GLY A 75 2.09 4.52 2.74
CA GLY A 75 1.76 5.95 2.68
C GLY A 75 2.57 6.76 3.70
N ASN A 76 2.49 6.38 4.99
CA ASN A 76 3.24 7.05 6.05
C ASN A 76 4.76 7.03 5.82
N VAL A 77 5.33 5.90 5.39
CA VAL A 77 6.77 5.80 5.12
C VAL A 77 7.18 6.72 3.98
N LEU A 78 6.42 6.74 2.88
CA LEU A 78 6.72 7.61 1.74
C LEU A 78 6.62 9.09 2.08
N GLU A 79 5.61 9.49 2.87
CA GLU A 79 5.48 10.87 3.35
C GLU A 79 6.62 11.25 4.31
N CYS A 80 7.02 10.34 5.20
CA CYS A 80 8.10 10.60 6.17
C CYS A 80 9.51 10.58 5.56
N LEU A 81 9.74 9.81 4.49
CA LEU A 81 11.04 9.76 3.83
C LEU A 81 11.35 11.04 3.04
N ASP A 82 10.32 11.82 2.66
CA ASP A 82 10.44 13.07 1.89
C ASP A 82 11.37 12.93 0.66
N LEU A 83 11.16 11.84 -0.10
CA LEU A 83 12.06 11.48 -1.20
C LEU A 83 12.05 12.54 -2.31
N GLN A 84 13.24 12.97 -2.70
CA GLN A 84 13.52 13.92 -3.77
C GLN A 84 14.32 13.28 -4.91
N GLU A 85 14.27 13.89 -6.08
CA GLU A 85 15.13 13.49 -7.20
C GLU A 85 16.60 13.53 -6.80
N GLY A 86 17.35 12.47 -7.14
CA GLY A 86 18.76 12.32 -6.76
C GLY A 86 19.00 11.67 -5.40
N ASN A 87 17.97 11.41 -4.60
CA ASN A 87 18.13 10.59 -3.40
C ASN A 87 18.42 9.12 -3.76
N SER A 88 19.14 8.45 -2.86
CA SER A 88 19.33 7.00 -2.87
C SER A 88 18.69 6.43 -1.60
N PHE A 89 18.06 5.26 -1.72
CA PHE A 89 17.48 4.54 -0.59
C PHE A 89 17.85 3.06 -0.66
N LEU A 90 17.84 2.39 0.48
CA LEU A 90 18.03 0.94 0.58
C LEU A 90 16.67 0.25 0.41
N ASN A 91 16.59 -0.69 -0.52
CA ASN A 91 15.42 -1.55 -0.74
C ASN A 91 15.67 -2.95 -0.16
#